data_AF-A0A934YK85-F1
#
_entry.id   AF-A0A934YK85-F1
#
_cell.length_a   1.000
_cell.length_b   1.000
_cell.length_c   1.000
_cell.angle_alpha   90.00
_cell.angle_beta   90.00
_cell.angle_gamma   90.00
#
_symmetry.space_group_name_H-M   'P 1'
#
loop_
_entity.id
_entity.type
_entity.pdbx_description
1 polymer ?
#
loop_
_entity_poly.entity_id
_entity_poly.type
_entity_poly.pdbx_seq_one_letter_code
_entity_poly.pdbx_strand_id
1 'polypeptide(L)'
;MEREADLVRQVRLATGLSTLEMADLVGLEEAEVEALEQARTEPSTTLLDRYARVFGRTLSSFFEGGASGAPAMVLFRSLRAEGPSFEDLVATGGAPTLGEFLRCVADVAELEALLGAQENRLAHTVGRLPRLGAGTPFEQGEELARAARNALGLGSAPVPSMVGLFHDLGITLAWTDPDELDQDIDAASVRTPRPATLVNLGAGGAEPWWRTRMTLAHELCHVLFDFGEGAGTAFLFSPRPRAVAHGSASLGRPRRALRLPQDLEQMERRANAFAAHFLAPAEGVRETVGALPSTSDQAINAVCQRFQIGRITTVNQLTSTYRLSTEERRAMLDRRPSENLPKHHPDAAARPGIRAGRLQDLVIQALSAGRIGGVRARRYLGLALSDPLPSDPALAEAARAPIHTPEHRALLAAQRYLTERAEYAGCFAGAVTPERDGYRVSVEVPAEVSASRQAARSLRVSAAFEVSPSDAVVAAPPR
;
A
#
# COMPACT_ATOMS: atom_id res chain seq x y z
N MET A 1 7.93 -29.98 -8.89
CA MET A 1 7.08 -30.69 -7.91
C MET A 1 7.72 -30.86 -6.53
N GLU A 2 8.60 -31.84 -6.26
CA GLU A 2 9.12 -32.08 -4.89
C GLU A 2 9.82 -30.86 -4.28
N ARG A 3 10.68 -30.17 -5.06
CA ARG A 3 11.38 -28.97 -4.59
C ARG A 3 10.46 -27.81 -4.20
N GLU A 4 9.35 -27.63 -4.91
CA GLU A 4 8.38 -26.55 -4.63
C GLU A 4 7.55 -26.88 -3.39
N ALA A 5 7.08 -28.12 -3.28
CA ALA A 5 6.38 -28.64 -2.11
C ALA A 5 7.25 -28.52 -0.85
N ASP A 6 8.53 -28.92 -0.95
CA ASP A 6 9.49 -28.81 0.14
C ASP A 6 9.72 -27.34 0.53
N LEU A 7 9.83 -26.43 -0.44
CA LEU A 7 10.03 -25.00 -0.16
C LEU A 7 8.88 -24.39 0.63
N VAL A 8 7.63 -24.57 0.16
CA VAL A 8 6.46 -23.99 0.84
C VAL A 8 6.28 -24.57 2.24
N ARG A 9 6.53 -25.88 2.40
CA ARG A 9 6.52 -26.57 3.69
C ARG A 9 7.62 -26.05 4.63
N GLN A 10 8.85 -25.92 4.15
CA GLN A 10 9.97 -25.42 4.95
C GLN A 10 9.73 -24.00 5.43
N VAL A 11 9.18 -23.13 4.57
CA VAL A 11 8.83 -21.77 4.94
C VAL A 11 7.78 -21.75 6.05
N ARG A 12 6.69 -22.51 5.90
CA ARG A 12 5.64 -22.63 6.93
C ARG A 12 6.21 -23.13 8.26
N LEU A 13 7.02 -24.19 8.22
CA LEU A 13 7.66 -24.71 9.44
C LEU A 13 8.63 -23.71 10.08
N ALA A 14 9.41 -22.96 9.29
CA ALA A 14 10.32 -21.94 9.78
C ALA A 14 9.61 -20.72 10.40
N THR A 15 8.37 -20.44 9.98
CA THR A 15 7.47 -19.47 10.66
C THR A 15 6.79 -20.03 11.91
N GLY A 16 6.79 -21.36 12.06
CA GLY A 16 6.02 -22.07 13.07
C GLY A 16 4.52 -22.16 12.78
N LEU A 17 4.04 -21.73 11.62
CA LEU A 17 2.61 -21.71 11.28
C LEU A 17 2.05 -23.13 11.16
N SER A 18 0.84 -23.32 11.66
CA SER A 18 0.02 -24.49 11.38
C SER A 18 -0.44 -24.49 9.92
N THR A 19 -0.91 -25.63 9.45
CA THR A 19 -1.43 -25.76 8.09
C THR A 19 -2.65 -24.86 7.89
N LEU A 20 -3.60 -24.87 8.84
CA LEU A 20 -4.78 -23.99 8.83
C LEU A 20 -4.40 -22.50 8.78
N GLU A 21 -3.49 -22.05 9.65
CA GLU A 21 -3.03 -20.64 9.65
C GLU A 21 -2.41 -20.24 8.31
N MET A 22 -1.64 -21.15 7.68
CA MET A 22 -1.08 -20.90 6.36
C MET A 22 -2.17 -20.84 5.29
N ALA A 23 -3.14 -21.75 5.35
CA ALA A 23 -4.27 -21.82 4.44
C ALA A 23 -5.07 -20.50 4.45
N ASP A 24 -5.37 -19.98 5.65
CA ASP A 24 -6.04 -18.70 5.81
C ASP A 24 -5.23 -17.53 5.21
N LEU A 25 -3.90 -17.51 5.44
CA LEU A 25 -3.02 -16.45 4.90
C LEU A 25 -2.96 -16.44 3.37
N VAL A 26 -3.00 -17.60 2.72
CA VAL A 26 -2.93 -17.70 1.24
C VAL A 26 -4.29 -17.86 0.57
N GLY A 27 -5.38 -17.85 1.34
CA GLY A 27 -6.75 -18.03 0.85
C GLY A 27 -6.96 -19.41 0.19
N LEU A 28 -6.64 -20.47 0.92
CA LEU A 28 -6.87 -21.87 0.53
C LEU A 28 -7.59 -22.60 1.64
N GLU A 29 -8.14 -23.77 1.30
CA GLU A 29 -8.55 -24.76 2.29
C GLU A 29 -7.33 -25.48 2.88
N GLU A 30 -7.43 -25.90 4.15
CA GLU A 30 -6.33 -26.59 4.85
C GLU A 30 -5.86 -27.84 4.08
N ALA A 31 -6.79 -28.63 3.54
CA ALA A 31 -6.50 -29.83 2.76
C ALA A 31 -5.72 -29.54 1.46
N GLU A 32 -5.90 -28.36 0.86
CA GLU A 32 -5.15 -27.94 -0.32
C GLU A 32 -3.70 -27.67 0.03
N VAL A 33 -3.44 -26.98 1.15
CA VAL A 33 -2.08 -26.78 1.67
C VAL A 33 -1.41 -28.12 1.98
N GLU A 34 -2.10 -29.06 2.62
CA GLU A 34 -1.55 -30.39 2.89
C GLU A 34 -1.21 -31.16 1.60
N ALA A 35 -2.08 -31.10 0.59
CA ALA A 35 -1.84 -31.75 -0.69
C ALA A 35 -0.63 -31.15 -1.42
N LEU A 36 -0.46 -29.83 -1.37
CA LEU A 36 0.70 -29.13 -1.93
C LEU A 36 2.00 -29.53 -1.23
N GLU A 37 2.03 -29.49 0.10
CA GLU A 37 3.23 -29.83 0.90
C GLU A 37 3.63 -31.30 0.81
N GLN A 38 2.70 -32.18 0.45
CA GLN A 38 2.93 -33.60 0.23
C GLN A 38 3.18 -33.94 -1.25
N ALA A 39 3.36 -32.93 -2.10
CA ALA A 39 3.57 -33.07 -3.54
C ALA A 39 2.46 -33.88 -4.25
N ARG A 40 1.23 -33.91 -3.70
CA ARG A 40 0.07 -34.55 -4.32
C ARG A 40 -0.59 -33.69 -5.39
N THR A 41 -0.29 -32.40 -5.40
CA THR A 41 -0.81 -31.44 -6.37
C THR A 41 0.32 -30.53 -6.83
N GLU A 42 0.39 -30.30 -8.14
CA GLU A 42 1.38 -29.39 -8.71
C GLU A 42 0.93 -27.93 -8.53
N PRO A 43 1.74 -27.07 -7.87
CA PRO A 43 1.37 -25.69 -7.65
C PRO A 43 1.44 -24.89 -8.94
N SER A 44 0.43 -24.05 -9.20
CA SER A 44 0.52 -23.05 -10.27
C SER A 44 1.50 -21.94 -9.90
N THR A 45 2.06 -21.25 -10.90
CA THR A 45 2.92 -20.07 -10.68
C THR A 45 2.19 -18.95 -9.93
N THR A 46 0.90 -18.75 -10.23
CA THR A 46 0.04 -17.81 -9.52
C THR A 46 -0.06 -18.15 -8.04
N LEU A 47 -0.25 -19.44 -7.71
CA LEU A 47 -0.33 -19.90 -6.34
C LEU A 47 0.98 -19.68 -5.58
N LEU A 48 2.12 -20.03 -6.20
CA LEU A 48 3.44 -19.78 -5.60
C LEU A 48 3.71 -18.29 -5.40
N ASP A 49 3.23 -17.43 -6.31
CA ASP A 49 3.34 -15.98 -6.11
C ASP A 49 2.52 -15.50 -4.91
N ARG A 50 1.32 -16.06 -4.66
CA ARG A 50 0.55 -15.74 -3.44
C ARG A 50 1.32 -16.12 -2.17
N TYR A 51 1.96 -17.29 -2.15
CA TYR A 51 2.84 -17.69 -1.05
C TYR A 51 3.97 -16.67 -0.85
N ALA A 52 4.69 -16.34 -1.93
CA ALA A 52 5.77 -15.37 -1.87
C ALA A 52 5.26 -13.99 -1.39
N ARG A 53 4.04 -13.59 -1.78
CA ARG A 53 3.40 -12.32 -1.41
C ARG A 53 3.17 -12.20 0.08
N VAL A 54 2.64 -13.23 0.73
CA VAL A 54 2.43 -13.25 2.19
C VAL A 54 3.72 -12.89 2.95
N PHE A 55 4.87 -13.31 2.42
CA PHE A 55 6.17 -13.03 3.03
C PHE A 55 6.85 -11.76 2.50
N GLY A 56 6.18 -10.95 1.66
CA GLY A 56 6.76 -9.74 1.08
C GLY A 56 7.90 -10.02 0.09
N ARG A 57 7.93 -11.21 -0.53
CA ARG A 57 8.98 -11.66 -1.45
C ARG A 57 8.47 -11.74 -2.88
N THR A 58 9.33 -11.47 -3.85
CA THR A 58 9.05 -11.84 -5.25
C THR A 58 9.21 -13.35 -5.42
N LEU A 59 8.57 -13.93 -6.44
CA LEU A 59 8.69 -15.36 -6.71
C LEU A 59 10.16 -15.82 -6.85
N SER A 60 11.00 -15.08 -7.58
CA SER A 60 12.44 -15.41 -7.72
C SER A 60 13.14 -15.43 -6.37
N SER A 61 12.99 -14.36 -5.58
CA SER A 61 13.65 -14.28 -4.26
C SER A 61 13.15 -15.34 -3.28
N PHE A 62 11.88 -15.74 -3.42
CA PHE A 62 11.27 -16.80 -2.62
C PHE A 62 11.87 -18.17 -2.96
N PHE A 63 12.18 -18.44 -4.24
CA PHE A 63 12.86 -19.67 -4.63
C PHE A 63 14.35 -19.71 -4.25
N GLU A 64 15.01 -18.55 -4.26
CA GLU A 64 16.45 -18.45 -3.94
C GLU A 64 16.73 -18.60 -2.44
N GLY A 65 15.90 -18.00 -1.58
CA GLY A 65 16.16 -17.92 -0.14
C GLY A 65 14.96 -18.26 0.75
N GLY A 66 13.86 -18.75 0.19
CA GLY A 66 12.61 -18.94 0.91
C GLY A 66 12.07 -17.63 1.45
N ALA A 67 11.58 -17.68 2.68
CA ALA A 67 11.18 -16.50 3.44
C ALA A 67 12.28 -16.00 4.40
N SER A 68 13.47 -16.61 4.39
CA SER A 68 14.54 -16.26 5.35
C SER A 68 14.86 -14.76 5.31
N GLY A 69 14.94 -14.12 6.48
CA GLY A 69 15.18 -12.69 6.61
C GLY A 69 14.08 -11.76 6.08
N ALA A 70 12.92 -12.28 5.69
CA ALA A 70 11.80 -11.42 5.28
C ALA A 70 11.18 -10.70 6.48
N PRO A 71 10.86 -9.40 6.39
CA PRO A 71 10.25 -8.66 7.50
C PRO A 71 8.96 -9.30 8.06
N ALA A 72 8.13 -9.87 7.18
CA ALA A 72 6.91 -10.59 7.56
C ALA A 72 7.18 -11.82 8.47
N MET A 73 8.29 -12.54 8.29
CA MET A 73 8.66 -13.65 9.16
C MET A 73 8.90 -13.21 10.60
N VAL A 74 9.56 -12.05 10.76
CA VAL A 74 9.86 -11.48 12.07
C VAL A 74 8.56 -11.09 12.75
N LEU A 75 7.66 -10.42 12.02
CA LEU A 75 6.32 -10.09 12.50
C LEU A 75 5.56 -11.32 12.99
N PHE A 76 5.37 -12.34 12.13
CA PHE A 76 4.56 -13.50 12.48
C PHE A 76 5.11 -14.26 13.69
N ARG A 77 6.45 -14.38 13.80
CA ARG A 77 7.06 -14.99 14.98
C ARG A 77 6.83 -14.17 16.25
N SER A 78 6.95 -12.84 16.16
CA SER A 78 6.73 -11.94 17.31
C SER A 78 5.28 -11.99 17.78
N LEU A 79 4.31 -11.89 16.86
CA LEU A 79 2.88 -11.95 17.19
C LEU A 79 2.48 -13.30 17.83
N ARG A 80 3.05 -14.40 17.34
CA ARG A 80 2.74 -15.75 17.88
C ARG A 80 3.40 -16.04 19.22
N ALA A 81 4.56 -15.46 19.52
CA ALA A 81 5.14 -15.55 20.86
C ALA A 81 4.21 -14.95 21.93
N GLU A 82 3.32 -14.05 21.52
CA GLU A 82 2.47 -13.28 22.42
C GLU A 82 0.96 -13.62 22.30
N GLY A 83 0.55 -14.42 21.30
CA GLY A 83 -0.69 -15.19 21.26
C GLY A 83 -1.81 -14.65 20.34
N PRO A 84 -2.77 -13.87 20.85
CA PRO A 84 -4.03 -13.57 20.17
C PRO A 84 -3.93 -12.59 18.98
N SER A 85 -2.81 -11.88 18.84
CA SER A 85 -2.63 -10.88 17.79
C SER A 85 -2.42 -11.46 16.38
N PHE A 86 -1.97 -12.71 16.28
CA PHE A 86 -1.77 -13.37 14.99
C PHE A 86 -3.09 -13.81 14.35
N GLU A 87 -3.96 -14.51 15.10
CA GLU A 87 -5.30 -14.93 14.63
C GLU A 87 -6.13 -13.71 14.22
N ASP A 88 -6.07 -12.65 15.03
CA ASP A 88 -6.71 -11.38 14.78
C ASP A 88 -6.24 -10.75 13.45
N LEU A 89 -4.93 -10.73 13.18
CA LEU A 89 -4.36 -10.26 11.91
C LEU A 89 -4.82 -11.12 10.72
N VAL A 90 -4.76 -12.44 10.84
CA VAL A 90 -5.23 -13.37 9.81
C VAL A 90 -6.71 -13.11 9.51
N ALA A 91 -7.52 -12.92 10.54
CA ALA A 91 -8.95 -12.71 10.42
C ALA A 91 -9.34 -11.35 9.83
N THR A 92 -8.41 -10.39 9.73
CA THR A 92 -8.61 -9.17 8.92
C THR A 92 -8.45 -9.41 7.42
N GLY A 93 -7.81 -10.51 7.01
CA GLY A 93 -7.44 -10.73 5.61
C GLY A 93 -6.40 -9.73 5.08
N GLY A 94 -5.77 -8.91 5.94
CA GLY A 94 -4.83 -7.87 5.53
C GLY A 94 -3.46 -8.37 5.08
N ALA A 95 -3.11 -9.63 5.34
CA ALA A 95 -1.78 -10.18 5.08
C ALA A 95 -1.31 -10.05 3.62
N PRO A 96 -2.14 -10.30 2.58
CA PRO A 96 -1.73 -10.06 1.20
C PRO A 96 -1.38 -8.59 0.93
N THR A 97 -2.11 -7.65 1.51
CA THR A 97 -1.90 -6.21 1.31
C THR A 97 -0.64 -5.72 2.02
N LEU A 98 -0.39 -6.20 3.25
CA LEU A 98 0.87 -5.95 3.96
C LEU A 98 2.07 -6.58 3.23
N GLY A 99 1.89 -7.78 2.67
CA GLY A 99 2.89 -8.43 1.83
C GLY A 99 3.20 -7.67 0.56
N GLU A 100 2.17 -7.10 -0.08
CA GLU A 100 2.33 -6.24 -1.25
C GLU A 100 3.07 -4.94 -0.93
N PHE A 101 2.75 -4.34 0.22
CA PHE A 101 3.50 -3.21 0.74
C PHE A 101 4.99 -3.56 0.94
N LEU A 102 5.32 -4.69 1.55
CA LEU A 102 6.71 -5.12 1.71
C LEU A 102 7.44 -5.33 0.37
N ARG A 103 6.75 -5.89 -0.64
CA ARG A 103 7.29 -5.98 -2.01
C ARG A 103 7.56 -4.61 -2.61
N CYS A 104 6.63 -3.67 -2.46
CA CYS A 104 6.78 -2.29 -2.89
C CYS A 104 8.02 -1.63 -2.25
N VAL A 105 8.24 -1.83 -0.95
CA VAL A 105 9.42 -1.29 -0.24
C VAL A 105 10.72 -1.90 -0.77
N ALA A 106 10.73 -3.20 -1.07
CA ALA A 106 11.88 -3.85 -1.69
C ALA A 106 12.16 -3.32 -3.11
N ASP A 107 11.12 -3.13 -3.91
CA ASP A 107 11.20 -2.56 -5.26
C ASP A 107 11.72 -1.11 -5.22
N VAL A 108 11.27 -0.29 -4.26
CA VAL A 108 11.80 1.07 -4.02
C VAL A 108 13.29 1.02 -3.69
N ALA A 109 13.71 0.15 -2.77
CA ALA A 109 15.11 0.01 -2.38
C ALA A 109 16.01 -0.40 -3.57
N GLU A 110 15.52 -1.30 -4.43
CA GLU A 110 16.22 -1.72 -5.65
C GLU A 110 16.38 -0.56 -6.65
N LEU A 111 15.30 0.17 -6.93
CA LEU A 111 15.32 1.30 -7.86
C LEU A 111 16.22 2.44 -7.38
N GLU A 112 16.20 2.74 -6.09
CA GLU A 112 17.10 3.73 -5.50
C GLU A 112 18.57 3.31 -5.60
N ALA A 113 18.88 2.02 -5.44
CA ALA A 113 20.22 1.51 -5.68
C ALA A 113 20.64 1.63 -7.15
N LEU A 114 19.75 1.32 -8.10
CA LEU A 114 20.00 1.47 -9.55
C LEU A 114 20.22 2.93 -9.97
N LEU A 115 19.55 3.87 -9.29
CA LEU A 115 19.66 5.30 -9.54
C LEU A 115 20.80 5.98 -8.77
N GLY A 116 21.43 5.28 -7.82
CA GLY A 116 22.44 5.86 -6.93
C GLY A 116 21.88 6.86 -5.91
N ALA A 117 20.57 6.81 -5.65
CA ALA A 117 19.85 7.73 -4.76
C ALA A 117 19.72 7.10 -3.36
N GLN A 118 20.78 7.16 -2.54
CA GLN A 118 20.74 6.71 -1.15
C GLN A 118 20.89 7.92 -0.23
N GLU A 119 19.79 8.62 0.08
CA GLU A 119 19.81 9.64 1.14
C GLU A 119 19.47 9.01 2.49
N ASN A 120 20.34 9.16 3.49
CA ASN A 120 20.16 8.60 4.83
C ASN A 120 19.78 9.66 5.88
N ARG A 121 18.87 10.56 5.53
CA ARG A 121 18.45 11.68 6.40
C ARG A 121 17.79 11.17 7.69
N LEU A 122 17.04 10.07 7.62
CA LEU A 122 16.46 9.43 8.79
C LEU A 122 17.53 9.01 9.81
N ALA A 123 18.61 8.33 9.39
CA ALA A 123 19.64 7.89 10.34
C ALA A 123 20.32 9.06 11.05
N HIS A 124 20.55 10.18 10.35
CA HIS A 124 21.07 11.41 10.98
C HIS A 124 20.12 11.98 12.03
N THR A 125 18.81 11.84 11.82
CA THR A 125 17.80 12.26 12.81
C THR A 125 17.78 11.30 13.99
N VAL A 126 17.67 9.99 13.74
CA VAL A 126 17.64 8.94 14.77
C VAL A 126 18.88 9.00 15.67
N GLY A 127 20.07 9.25 15.11
CA GLY A 127 21.32 9.36 15.88
C GLY A 127 21.35 10.51 16.90
N ARG A 128 20.44 11.48 16.79
CA ARG A 128 20.32 12.62 17.73
C ARG A 128 19.19 12.44 18.75
N LEU A 129 18.39 11.38 18.62
CA LEU A 129 17.24 11.14 19.48
C LEU A 129 17.65 10.40 20.76
N PRO A 130 16.98 10.69 21.89
CA PRO A 130 17.20 9.96 23.13
C PRO A 130 16.72 8.51 23.00
N ARG A 131 17.29 7.65 23.83
CA ARG A 131 16.73 6.30 24.06
C ARG A 131 15.46 6.42 24.90
N LEU A 132 14.59 5.42 24.80
CA LEU A 132 13.37 5.35 25.60
C LEU A 132 13.70 5.41 27.10
N GLY A 133 13.14 6.40 27.79
CA GLY A 133 13.28 6.60 29.24
C GLY A 133 12.27 5.80 30.06
N ALA A 134 12.45 5.80 31.38
CA ALA A 134 11.46 5.27 32.32
C ALA A 134 10.25 6.21 32.41
N GLY A 135 9.07 5.67 32.67
CA GLY A 135 7.84 6.45 32.84
C GLY A 135 6.62 5.73 32.29
N THR A 136 5.47 6.38 32.40
CA THR A 136 4.25 5.92 31.73
C THR A 136 4.37 6.13 30.20
N PRO A 137 3.66 5.34 29.37
CA PRO A 137 3.63 5.55 27.92
C PRO A 137 3.29 6.99 27.51
N PHE A 138 2.45 7.66 28.30
CA PHE A 138 2.08 9.05 28.05
C PHE A 138 3.26 10.01 28.24
N GLU A 139 3.95 9.92 29.38
CA GLU A 139 5.14 10.75 29.69
C GLU A 139 6.27 10.50 28.67
N GLN A 140 6.49 9.23 28.33
CA GLN A 140 7.42 8.85 27.28
C GLN A 140 7.05 9.50 25.93
N GLY A 141 5.77 9.44 25.53
CA GLY A 141 5.31 10.03 24.28
C GLY A 141 5.54 11.53 24.21
N GLU A 142 5.27 12.27 25.30
CA GLU A 142 5.54 13.71 25.37
C GLU A 142 7.05 14.01 25.24
N GLU A 143 7.89 13.29 25.99
CA GLU A 143 9.34 13.48 25.97
C GLU A 143 9.93 13.22 24.59
N LEU A 144 9.55 12.09 23.98
CA LEU A 144 10.01 11.70 22.65
C LEU A 144 9.53 12.69 21.58
N ALA A 145 8.28 13.19 21.67
CA ALA A 145 7.76 14.19 20.75
C ALA A 145 8.57 15.49 20.82
N ARG A 146 8.86 15.97 22.03
CA ARG A 146 9.71 17.15 22.25
C ARG A 146 11.11 16.93 21.68
N ALA A 147 11.73 15.78 21.92
CA ALA A 147 13.04 15.45 21.38
C ALA A 147 13.05 15.39 19.84
N ALA A 148 12.04 14.75 19.23
CA ALA A 148 11.89 14.68 17.78
C ALA A 148 11.71 16.07 17.16
N ARG A 149 10.85 16.92 17.74
CA ARG A 149 10.68 18.31 17.28
C ARG A 149 11.96 19.12 17.36
N ASN A 150 12.76 18.94 18.40
CA ASN A 150 14.07 19.58 18.53
C ASN A 150 15.07 19.09 17.48
N ALA A 151 15.15 17.77 17.25
CA ALA A 151 16.03 17.20 16.24
C ALA A 151 15.67 17.64 14.81
N LEU A 152 14.39 17.88 14.55
CA LEU A 152 13.85 18.35 13.27
C LEU A 152 13.81 19.89 13.14
N GLY A 153 14.15 20.64 14.20
CA GLY A 153 14.12 22.11 14.17
C GLY A 153 12.72 22.71 14.07
N LEU A 154 11.68 22.00 14.53
CA LEU A 154 10.27 22.43 14.39
C LEU A 154 9.81 23.41 15.48
N GLY A 155 10.53 23.51 16.61
CA GLY A 155 10.17 24.41 17.71
C GLY A 155 8.76 24.17 18.25
N SER A 156 7.98 25.24 18.46
CA SER A 156 6.55 25.19 18.85
C SER A 156 5.57 25.38 17.68
N ALA A 157 6.07 25.56 16.45
CA ALA A 157 5.26 25.87 15.28
C ALA A 157 4.48 24.64 14.75
N PRO A 158 3.31 24.82 14.11
CA PRO A 158 2.59 23.73 13.45
C PRO A 158 3.45 23.01 12.41
N VAL A 159 3.29 21.69 12.27
CA VAL A 159 3.91 20.93 11.19
C VAL A 159 3.16 21.22 9.88
N PRO A 160 3.79 21.82 8.85
CA PRO A 160 3.07 22.24 7.65
C PRO A 160 2.44 21.08 6.86
N SER A 161 3.14 19.94 6.78
CA SER A 161 2.67 18.74 6.11
C SER A 161 3.38 17.52 6.69
N MET A 162 2.61 16.54 7.15
CA MET A 162 3.18 15.27 7.60
C MET A 162 3.67 14.45 6.40
N VAL A 163 2.99 14.51 5.26
CA VAL A 163 3.46 13.86 4.02
C VAL A 163 4.80 14.45 3.57
N GLY A 164 4.92 15.77 3.56
CA GLY A 164 6.18 16.46 3.25
C GLY A 164 7.29 16.12 4.23
N LEU A 165 7.00 16.06 5.54
CA LEU A 165 7.98 15.67 6.54
C LEU A 165 8.51 14.24 6.33
N PHE A 166 7.64 13.28 6.02
CA PHE A 166 8.05 11.90 5.70
C PHE A 166 8.95 11.85 4.47
N HIS A 167 8.58 12.58 3.42
CA HIS A 167 9.40 12.73 2.22
C HIS A 167 10.79 13.30 2.54
N ASP A 168 10.85 14.39 3.31
CA ASP A 168 12.11 15.05 3.69
C ASP A 168 13.02 14.16 4.55
N LEU A 169 12.43 13.24 5.31
CA LEU A 169 13.14 12.24 6.09
C LEU A 169 13.61 11.03 5.26
N GLY A 170 13.15 10.89 4.01
CA GLY A 170 13.41 9.72 3.18
C GLY A 170 12.60 8.49 3.61
N ILE A 171 11.45 8.67 4.24
CA ILE A 171 10.52 7.59 4.59
C ILE A 171 9.52 7.45 3.43
N THR A 172 9.44 6.26 2.85
CA THR A 172 8.50 5.99 1.74
C THR A 172 7.07 5.90 2.27
N LEU A 173 6.13 6.61 1.65
CA LEU A 173 4.71 6.49 1.94
C LEU A 173 4.01 5.67 0.86
N ALA A 174 3.26 4.66 1.28
CA ALA A 174 2.31 3.91 0.47
C ALA A 174 0.91 4.12 1.02
N TRP A 175 -0.08 4.06 0.14
CA TRP A 175 -1.47 4.34 0.48
C TRP A 175 -2.35 3.16 0.09
N THR A 176 -3.31 2.84 0.94
CA THR A 176 -4.35 1.83 0.71
C THR A 176 -5.69 2.41 1.13
N ASP A 177 -6.77 1.69 0.87
CA ASP A 177 -8.10 2.00 1.40
C ASP A 177 -8.73 0.77 2.07
N PRO A 178 -9.94 0.90 2.66
CA PRO A 178 -10.64 -0.20 3.29
C PRO A 178 -11.08 -1.34 2.39
N ASP A 179 -11.06 -1.18 1.07
CA ASP A 179 -11.35 -2.26 0.13
C ASP A 179 -10.12 -3.17 -0.02
N GLU A 180 -8.92 -2.62 0.14
CA GLU A 180 -7.64 -3.33 0.07
C GLU A 180 -7.09 -3.77 1.45
N LEU A 181 -7.31 -3.00 2.52
CA LEU A 181 -6.83 -3.29 3.87
C LEU A 181 -7.95 -3.06 4.89
N ASP A 182 -8.28 -4.06 5.71
CA ASP A 182 -9.38 -3.97 6.66
C ASP A 182 -9.34 -2.67 7.49
N GLN A 183 -10.51 -2.07 7.68
CA GLN A 183 -10.69 -0.82 8.43
C GLN A 183 -10.24 -0.89 9.89
N ASP A 184 -9.94 -2.07 10.44
CA ASP A 184 -9.40 -2.29 11.77
C ASP A 184 -7.87 -2.12 11.82
N ILE A 185 -7.20 -1.91 10.68
CA ILE A 185 -5.78 -1.53 10.59
C ILE A 185 -5.66 -0.11 10.03
N ASP A 186 -5.09 0.81 10.79
CA ASP A 186 -4.89 2.21 10.39
C ASP A 186 -3.66 2.39 9.50
N ALA A 187 -2.58 1.69 9.83
CA ALA A 187 -1.30 1.81 9.13
C ALA A 187 -0.36 0.63 9.45
N ALA A 188 0.75 0.56 8.72
CA ALA A 188 1.86 -0.33 9.03
C ALA A 188 3.19 0.33 8.69
N SER A 189 4.24 0.01 9.45
CA SER A 189 5.58 0.60 9.29
C SER A 189 6.67 -0.46 9.26
N VAL A 190 7.69 -0.21 8.45
CA VAL A 190 8.86 -1.07 8.27
C VAL A 190 10.12 -0.23 8.18
N ARG A 191 11.28 -0.78 8.59
CA ARG A 191 12.56 -0.09 8.41
C ARG A 191 13.50 -0.74 7.40
N THR A 192 13.32 -2.02 7.11
CA THR A 192 14.15 -2.77 6.17
C THR A 192 13.31 -3.34 5.03
N PRO A 193 13.82 -3.33 3.78
CA PRO A 193 15.14 -2.83 3.36
C PRO A 193 15.25 -1.31 3.35
N ARG A 194 14.14 -0.57 3.40
CA ARG A 194 14.11 0.88 3.60
C ARG A 194 12.98 1.31 4.53
N PRO A 195 13.11 2.48 5.20
CA PRO A 195 12.04 3.06 6.00
C PRO A 195 10.81 3.35 5.14
N ALA A 196 9.68 2.79 5.53
CA ALA A 196 8.43 3.02 4.84
C ALA A 196 7.21 2.83 5.76
N THR A 197 6.12 3.47 5.38
CA THR A 197 4.83 3.40 6.07
C THR A 197 3.71 3.24 5.05
N LEU A 198 2.83 2.27 5.28
CA LEU A 198 1.54 2.10 4.62
C LEU A 198 0.46 2.79 5.46
N VAL A 199 -0.41 3.58 4.83
CA VAL A 199 -1.53 4.23 5.53
C VAL A 199 -2.85 3.87 4.88
N ASN A 200 -3.82 3.42 5.70
CA ASN A 200 -5.19 3.14 5.29
C ASN A 200 -6.01 4.43 5.28
N LEU A 201 -6.27 4.96 4.09
CA LEU A 201 -7.12 6.14 3.87
C LEU A 201 -8.57 5.70 4.05
N GLY A 202 -9.20 6.04 5.18
CA GLY A 202 -10.53 5.53 5.52
C GLY A 202 -11.58 5.68 4.40
N ALA A 203 -12.62 4.83 4.48
CA ALA A 203 -13.52 4.52 3.38
C ALA A 203 -14.10 5.76 2.69
N GLY A 204 -13.98 5.81 1.36
CA GLY A 204 -14.67 6.78 0.50
C GLY A 204 -14.23 8.23 0.64
N GLY A 205 -13.01 8.51 1.15
CA GLY A 205 -12.55 9.89 1.35
C GLY A 205 -13.35 10.67 2.40
N ALA A 206 -14.17 9.96 3.19
CA ALA A 206 -14.97 10.53 4.27
C ALA A 206 -14.15 10.77 5.55
N GLU A 207 -12.99 10.10 5.68
CA GLU A 207 -12.08 10.40 6.78
C GLU A 207 -11.39 11.75 6.54
N PRO A 208 -11.49 12.68 7.49
CA PRO A 208 -10.86 13.97 7.31
C PRO A 208 -9.33 13.87 7.28
N TRP A 209 -8.69 14.66 6.43
CA TRP A 209 -7.22 14.69 6.25
C TRP A 209 -6.41 14.91 7.54
N TRP A 210 -7.01 15.52 8.57
CA TRP A 210 -6.37 15.67 9.88
C TRP A 210 -6.26 14.35 10.67
N ARG A 211 -7.06 13.33 10.35
CA ARG A 211 -6.87 11.97 10.88
C ARG A 211 -5.63 11.34 10.25
N THR A 212 -5.45 11.47 8.94
CA THR A 212 -4.23 11.03 8.26
C THR A 212 -2.98 11.66 8.88
N ARG A 213 -3.04 12.93 9.29
CA ARG A 213 -1.95 13.59 10.03
C ARG A 213 -1.64 12.93 11.37
N MET A 214 -2.68 12.60 12.15
CA MET A 214 -2.52 11.88 13.41
C MET A 214 -1.90 10.50 13.18
N THR A 215 -2.40 9.75 12.19
CA THR A 215 -1.85 8.43 11.81
C THR A 215 -0.38 8.57 11.40
N LEU A 216 -0.02 9.49 10.51
CA LEU A 216 1.37 9.71 10.12
C LEU A 216 2.26 10.10 11.31
N ALA A 217 1.80 10.95 12.22
CA ALA A 217 2.57 11.32 13.40
C ALA A 217 2.75 10.14 14.37
N HIS A 218 1.74 9.26 14.47
CA HIS A 218 1.81 8.00 15.21
C HIS A 218 2.86 7.08 14.58
N GLU A 219 2.78 6.83 13.27
CA GLU A 219 3.73 5.98 12.55
C GLU A 219 5.16 6.52 12.61
N LEU A 220 5.32 7.84 12.61
CA LEU A 220 6.63 8.47 12.78
C LEU A 220 7.25 8.09 14.14
N CYS A 221 6.45 7.95 15.21
CA CYS A 221 6.96 7.45 16.49
C CYS A 221 7.60 6.08 16.32
N HIS A 222 6.89 5.15 15.68
CA HIS A 222 7.38 3.80 15.46
C HIS A 222 8.67 3.80 14.63
N VAL A 223 8.67 4.52 13.50
CA VAL A 223 9.83 4.62 12.61
C VAL A 223 11.08 5.14 13.35
N LEU A 224 10.90 6.13 14.23
CA LEU A 224 12.00 6.75 14.97
C LEU A 224 12.49 5.94 16.17
N PHE A 225 11.61 5.25 16.89
CA PHE A 225 11.92 4.73 18.23
C PHE A 225 11.76 3.22 18.41
N ASP A 226 10.96 2.55 17.58
CA ASP A 226 10.57 1.15 17.82
C ASP A 226 11.27 0.14 16.93
N PHE A 227 11.95 0.63 15.90
CA PHE A 227 12.90 -0.18 15.16
C PHE A 227 14.29 0.07 15.77
N GLY A 228 15.12 -0.95 16.02
CA GLY A 228 16.49 -0.77 16.57
C GLY A 228 17.31 -2.05 16.59
N GLU A 229 18.65 -1.96 16.63
CA GLU A 229 19.47 -3.10 17.06
C GLU A 229 19.06 -3.47 18.50
N GLY A 230 18.57 -4.70 18.69
CA GLY A 230 18.02 -5.18 19.96
C GLY A 230 16.51 -5.02 20.14
N ALA A 231 15.81 -4.30 19.27
CA ALA A 231 14.35 -4.08 19.39
C ALA A 231 13.50 -5.29 18.95
N GLY A 232 14.10 -6.34 18.36
CA GLY A 232 13.40 -7.55 17.91
C GLY A 232 12.43 -7.38 16.73
N THR A 233 12.00 -6.15 16.45
CA THR A 233 10.92 -5.84 15.53
C THR A 233 11.44 -5.16 14.26
N ALA A 234 11.11 -5.73 13.11
CA ALA A 234 11.44 -5.18 11.78
C ALA A 234 10.22 -4.57 11.07
N PHE A 235 9.02 -4.89 11.54
CA PHE A 235 7.73 -4.53 10.96
C PHE A 235 6.68 -4.40 12.06
N LEU A 236 5.86 -3.34 12.02
CA LEU A 236 4.76 -3.07 12.94
C LEU A 236 3.50 -2.76 12.14
N PHE A 237 2.34 -3.08 12.70
CA PHE A 237 1.05 -2.60 12.21
C PHE A 237 0.29 -1.95 13.37
N SER A 238 -0.46 -0.91 13.05
CA SER A 238 -1.13 -0.07 14.03
C SER A 238 -2.63 -0.33 13.93
N PRO A 239 -3.22 -1.04 14.90
CA PRO A 239 -4.63 -1.35 14.91
C PRO A 239 -5.44 -0.09 15.20
N ARG A 240 -6.63 0.03 14.61
CA ARG A 240 -7.57 1.08 14.98
C ARG A 240 -7.97 0.94 16.44
N PRO A 241 -7.79 1.99 17.27
CA PRO A 241 -8.32 1.97 18.62
C PRO A 241 -9.85 1.78 18.59
N ARG A 242 -10.41 1.02 19.54
CA ARG A 242 -11.88 0.99 19.74
C ARG A 242 -12.36 2.44 19.85
N ALA A 243 -13.27 2.83 18.97
CA ALA A 243 -13.98 4.09 19.14
C ALA A 243 -14.70 4.04 20.49
N VAL A 244 -14.23 4.85 21.46
CA VAL A 244 -15.08 5.24 22.58
C VAL A 244 -16.23 6.00 21.93
N ALA A 245 -17.45 5.52 22.11
CA ALA A 245 -18.63 5.83 21.32
C ALA A 245 -19.02 7.32 21.32
N HIS A 246 -18.24 8.20 20.69
CA HIS A 246 -18.53 9.62 20.52
C HIS A 246 -18.32 10.00 19.06
N GLY A 247 -19.34 9.70 18.24
CA GLY A 247 -19.62 10.43 17.02
C GLY A 247 -18.84 10.03 15.77
N SER A 248 -19.05 8.82 15.26
CA SER A 248 -19.25 8.57 13.83
C SER A 248 -19.72 7.13 13.67
N ALA A 249 -21.04 6.96 13.60
CA ALA A 249 -21.63 5.68 13.22
C ALA A 249 -21.42 5.49 11.72
N SER A 250 -20.27 4.91 11.35
CA SER A 250 -20.12 4.32 10.02
C SER A 250 -21.08 3.13 9.94
N LEU A 251 -21.96 3.13 8.93
CA LEU A 251 -22.91 2.08 8.58
C LEU A 251 -22.17 0.84 8.05
N GLY A 252 -21.39 0.19 8.91
CA GLY A 252 -20.58 -0.97 8.58
C GLY A 252 -20.60 -2.03 9.69
N ARG A 253 -20.04 -3.21 9.36
CA ARG A 253 -19.85 -4.33 10.30
C ARG A 253 -19.27 -3.83 11.63
N PRO A 254 -19.74 -4.33 12.80
CA PRO A 254 -19.14 -3.98 14.08
C PRO A 254 -17.64 -4.34 14.07
N ARG A 255 -16.81 -3.33 14.34
CA ARG A 255 -15.35 -3.41 14.34
C ARG A 255 -14.83 -4.41 15.38
N ARG A 256 -13.76 -5.14 15.06
CA ARG A 256 -13.12 -6.07 15.99
C ARG A 256 -12.10 -5.31 16.83
N ALA A 257 -12.10 -5.58 18.13
CA ALA A 257 -11.06 -5.07 19.02
C ALA A 257 -9.90 -6.06 19.00
N LEU A 258 -8.86 -5.74 18.24
CA LEU A 258 -7.64 -6.54 18.18
C LEU A 258 -7.01 -6.58 19.58
N ARG A 259 -6.78 -7.78 20.14
CA ARG A 259 -6.14 -7.92 21.45
C ARG A 259 -4.63 -7.86 21.28
N LEU A 260 -4.05 -6.75 21.70
CA LEU A 260 -2.61 -6.56 21.64
C LEU A 260 -1.92 -7.13 22.89
N PRO A 261 -0.73 -7.70 22.72
CA PRO A 261 0.17 -7.99 23.82
C PRO A 261 0.54 -6.73 24.62
N GLN A 262 0.91 -6.89 25.88
CA GLN A 262 1.16 -5.75 26.79
C GLN A 262 2.25 -4.81 26.30
N ASP A 263 3.32 -5.33 25.71
CA ASP A 263 4.43 -4.50 25.21
C ASP A 263 3.99 -3.70 23.98
N LEU A 264 3.28 -4.33 23.05
CA LEU A 264 2.68 -3.66 21.90
C LEU A 264 1.63 -2.61 22.33
N GLU A 265 0.79 -2.92 23.30
CA GLU A 265 -0.18 -1.96 23.84
C GLU A 265 0.51 -0.73 24.47
N GLN A 266 1.63 -0.93 25.18
CA GLN A 266 2.43 0.17 25.70
C GLN A 266 3.06 0.99 24.56
N MET A 267 3.57 0.34 23.52
CA MET A 267 4.10 1.01 22.32
C MET A 267 3.04 1.88 21.65
N GLU A 268 1.84 1.33 21.40
CA GLU A 268 0.70 2.03 20.80
C GLU A 268 0.23 3.22 21.63
N ARG A 269 0.15 3.06 22.96
CA ARG A 269 -0.23 4.17 23.87
C ARG A 269 0.81 5.28 23.84
N ARG A 270 2.10 4.94 23.77
CA ARG A 270 3.19 5.90 23.64
C ARG A 270 3.15 6.61 22.28
N ALA A 271 2.95 5.89 21.18
CA ALA A 271 2.85 6.47 19.84
C ALA A 271 1.64 7.42 19.71
N ASN A 272 0.51 7.10 20.34
CA ASN A 272 -0.64 8.00 20.43
C ASN A 272 -0.33 9.30 21.21
N ALA A 273 0.35 9.20 22.34
CA ALA A 273 0.78 10.38 23.10
C ALA A 273 1.82 11.20 22.32
N PHE A 274 2.80 10.53 21.70
CA PHE A 274 3.78 11.15 20.81
C PHE A 274 3.08 11.94 19.71
N ALA A 275 2.14 11.33 18.98
CA ALA A 275 1.46 11.97 17.85
C ALA A 275 0.77 13.29 18.27
N ALA A 276 0.07 13.26 19.41
CA ALA A 276 -0.62 14.44 19.94
C ALA A 276 0.36 15.57 20.30
N HIS A 277 1.42 15.26 21.05
CA HIS A 277 2.43 16.24 21.47
C HIS A 277 3.35 16.68 20.33
N PHE A 278 3.57 15.83 19.32
CA PHE A 278 4.35 16.14 18.15
C PHE A 278 3.63 17.13 17.25
N LEU A 279 2.32 16.94 17.02
CA LEU A 279 1.52 17.83 16.19
C LEU A 279 1.16 19.15 16.89
N ALA A 280 0.86 19.10 18.19
CA ALA A 280 0.47 20.26 18.99
C ALA A 280 1.25 20.30 20.31
N PRO A 281 2.50 20.80 20.32
CA PRO A 281 3.32 20.85 21.53
C PRO A 281 2.72 21.81 22.57
N ALA A 282 2.93 21.51 23.86
CA ALA A 282 2.32 22.23 24.96
C ALA A 282 2.63 23.74 24.96
N GLU A 283 3.86 24.11 24.58
CA GLU A 283 4.29 25.51 24.41
C GLU A 283 3.45 26.22 23.36
N GLY A 284 3.32 25.60 22.19
CA GLY A 284 2.53 26.14 21.08
C GLY A 284 1.04 26.20 21.39
N VAL A 285 0.51 25.22 22.14
CA VAL A 285 -0.87 25.25 22.66
C VAL A 285 -1.06 26.44 23.59
N ARG A 286 -0.15 26.67 24.55
CA ARG A 286 -0.21 27.82 25.47
C ARG A 286 -0.18 29.16 24.74
N GLU A 287 0.72 29.31 23.77
CA GLU A 287 0.81 30.50 22.91
C GLU A 287 -0.50 30.75 22.14
N THR A 288 -1.13 29.69 21.65
CA THR A 288 -2.36 29.77 20.85
C THR A 288 -3.57 30.14 21.67
N VAL A 289 -3.71 29.55 22.86
CA VAL A 289 -4.81 29.83 23.78
C VAL A 289 -4.67 31.24 24.36
N GLY A 290 -3.44 31.67 24.70
CA GLY A 290 -3.17 33.01 25.20
C GLY A 290 -4.04 33.36 26.41
N ALA A 291 -4.85 34.41 26.29
CA ALA A 291 -5.76 34.88 27.34
C ALA A 291 -7.15 34.22 27.33
N LEU A 292 -7.43 33.32 26.38
CA LEU A 292 -8.72 32.62 26.30
C LEU A 292 -8.87 31.63 27.47
N PRO A 293 -10.09 31.40 27.98
CA PRO A 293 -10.33 30.29 28.90
C PRO A 293 -10.02 28.96 28.21
N SER A 294 -9.14 28.14 28.78
CA SER A 294 -8.68 26.88 28.19
C SER A 294 -9.79 25.84 27.97
N THR A 295 -10.91 25.96 28.70
CA THR A 295 -12.10 25.12 28.55
C THR A 295 -13.11 25.67 27.55
N SER A 296 -12.88 26.82 26.91
CA SER A 296 -13.82 27.46 25.98
C SER A 296 -13.77 26.87 24.57
N ASP A 297 -14.88 26.94 23.82
CA ASP A 297 -14.89 26.53 22.41
C ASP A 297 -14.01 27.43 21.52
N GLN A 298 -13.78 28.69 21.92
CA GLN A 298 -12.84 29.57 21.23
C GLN A 298 -11.40 29.05 21.33
N ALA A 299 -10.98 28.60 22.51
CA ALA A 299 -9.66 27.99 22.71
C ALA A 299 -9.52 26.68 21.92
N ILE A 300 -10.55 25.83 21.95
CA ILE A 300 -10.57 24.59 21.15
C ILE A 300 -10.44 24.91 19.66
N ASN A 301 -11.26 25.80 19.12
CA ASN A 301 -11.24 26.14 17.71
C ASN A 301 -9.92 26.78 17.28
N ALA A 302 -9.32 27.65 18.12
CA ALA A 302 -8.03 28.27 17.85
C ALA A 302 -6.91 27.21 17.73
N VAL A 303 -6.87 26.25 18.65
CA VAL A 303 -5.88 25.17 18.64
C VAL A 303 -6.11 24.21 17.46
N CYS A 304 -7.37 23.83 17.19
CA CYS A 304 -7.71 23.02 16.01
C CYS A 304 -7.24 23.69 14.73
N GLN A 305 -7.55 24.97 14.53
CA GLN A 305 -7.17 25.70 13.32
C GLN A 305 -5.67 25.87 13.16
N ARG A 306 -4.96 26.20 14.25
CA ARG A 306 -3.52 26.43 14.20
C ARG A 306 -2.72 25.16 13.95
N PHE A 307 -3.00 24.10 14.70
CA PHE A 307 -2.24 22.84 14.60
C PHE A 307 -2.84 21.83 13.63
N GLN A 308 -4.04 22.11 13.12
CA GLN A 308 -4.73 21.32 12.10
C GLN A 308 -4.94 19.87 12.56
N ILE A 309 -5.47 19.76 13.78
CA ILE A 309 -5.84 18.52 14.47
C ILE A 309 -7.33 18.57 14.84
N GLY A 310 -7.96 17.40 15.00
CA GLY A 310 -9.39 17.31 15.33
C GLY A 310 -9.71 17.57 16.81
N ARG A 311 -10.99 17.81 17.10
CA ARG A 311 -11.50 18.14 18.45
C ARG A 311 -10.94 17.31 19.58
N ILE A 312 -11.01 15.99 19.44
CA ILE A 312 -10.69 15.06 20.51
C ILE A 312 -9.21 15.23 20.90
N THR A 313 -8.32 15.28 19.91
CA THR A 313 -6.90 15.53 20.14
C THR A 313 -6.68 16.89 20.78
N THR A 314 -7.34 17.94 20.29
CA THR A 314 -7.23 19.29 20.87
C THR A 314 -7.67 19.33 22.33
N VAL A 315 -8.82 18.75 22.65
CA VAL A 315 -9.33 18.67 24.03
C VAL A 315 -8.37 17.88 24.92
N ASN A 316 -7.80 16.78 24.42
CA ASN A 316 -6.77 16.04 25.15
C ASN A 316 -5.53 16.89 25.40
N GLN A 317 -5.08 17.67 24.41
CA GLN A 317 -3.93 18.57 24.57
C GLN A 317 -4.20 19.71 25.54
N LEU A 318 -5.39 20.31 25.51
CA LEU A 318 -5.80 21.32 26.47
C LEU A 318 -5.86 20.73 27.89
N THR A 319 -6.42 19.53 28.02
CA THR A 319 -6.51 18.81 29.30
C THR A 319 -5.11 18.55 29.88
N SER A 320 -4.18 18.03 29.07
CA SER A 320 -2.81 17.77 29.51
C SER A 320 -2.05 19.07 29.82
N THR A 321 -2.10 20.05 28.92
CA THR A 321 -1.34 21.31 29.02
C THR A 321 -1.75 22.16 30.21
N TYR A 322 -3.05 22.20 30.53
CA TYR A 322 -3.61 23.01 31.61
C TYR A 322 -4.00 22.19 32.84
N ARG A 323 -3.70 20.88 32.85
CA ARG A 323 -4.05 19.94 33.93
C ARG A 323 -5.53 19.99 34.31
N LEU A 324 -6.40 20.00 33.30
CA LEU A 324 -7.86 20.04 33.49
C LEU A 324 -8.35 18.70 34.05
N SER A 325 -9.44 18.76 34.80
CA SER A 325 -10.10 17.58 35.37
C SER A 325 -10.79 16.74 34.30
N THR A 326 -11.06 15.47 34.63
CA THR A 326 -11.85 14.56 33.79
C THR A 326 -13.25 15.10 33.51
N GLU A 327 -13.85 15.81 34.47
CA GLU A 327 -15.16 16.43 34.33
C GLU A 327 -15.14 17.58 33.32
N GLU A 328 -14.15 18.47 33.41
CA GLU A 328 -13.96 19.55 32.44
C GLU A 328 -13.73 19.00 31.03
N ARG A 329 -12.87 17.97 30.91
CA ARG A 329 -12.62 17.29 29.63
C ARG A 329 -13.92 16.73 29.03
N ARG A 330 -14.73 16.03 29.83
CA ARG A 330 -16.02 15.48 29.39
C ARG A 330 -16.96 16.59 28.96
N ALA A 331 -17.09 17.64 29.77
CA ALA A 331 -17.93 18.79 29.46
C ALA A 331 -17.50 19.53 28.17
N MET A 332 -16.22 19.53 27.81
CA MET A 332 -15.74 20.05 26.53
C MET A 332 -16.14 19.15 25.35
N LEU A 333 -16.08 17.83 25.50
CA LEU A 333 -16.42 16.86 24.45
C LEU A 333 -17.93 16.74 24.20
N ASP A 334 -18.76 16.92 25.23
CA ASP A 334 -20.22 16.80 25.13
C ASP A 334 -20.87 17.98 24.36
N ARG A 335 -20.13 19.08 24.16
CA ARG A 335 -20.64 20.24 23.39
C ARG A 335 -20.71 19.92 21.91
N ARG A 336 -21.71 20.52 21.23
CA ARG A 336 -21.83 20.40 19.77
C ARG A 336 -20.57 20.95 19.09
N PRO A 337 -19.90 20.15 18.24
CA PRO A 337 -18.71 20.62 17.53
C PRO A 337 -19.03 21.82 16.63
N SER A 338 -18.14 22.83 16.63
CA SER A 338 -18.20 24.00 15.73
C SER A 338 -16.94 24.12 14.86
N GLU A 339 -16.22 23.01 14.67
CA GLU A 339 -14.87 23.04 14.11
C GLU A 339 -14.86 23.46 12.65
N ASN A 340 -14.08 24.50 12.37
CA ASN A 340 -13.82 25.00 11.03
C ASN A 340 -12.36 24.77 10.68
N LEU A 341 -12.00 23.52 10.38
CA LEU A 341 -10.69 23.17 9.83
C LEU A 341 -10.64 23.54 8.32
N PRO A 342 -9.45 23.87 7.78
CA PRO A 342 -9.30 24.18 6.36
C PRO A 342 -9.82 23.05 5.46
N LYS A 343 -10.51 23.41 4.37
CA LYS A 343 -10.95 22.43 3.36
C LYS A 343 -9.81 21.93 2.47
N HIS A 344 -8.76 22.76 2.31
CA HIS A 344 -7.59 22.44 1.51
C HIS A 344 -6.36 22.34 2.40
N HIS A 345 -5.60 21.26 2.24
CA HIS A 345 -4.36 21.00 2.96
C HIS A 345 -3.46 20.08 2.10
N PRO A 346 -2.12 20.22 2.11
CA PRO A 346 -1.22 19.33 1.37
C PRO A 346 -1.45 17.84 1.65
N ASP A 347 -1.62 17.48 2.94
CA ASP A 347 -1.88 16.09 3.36
C ASP A 347 -3.26 15.55 2.89
N ALA A 348 -4.15 16.38 2.33
CA ALA A 348 -5.42 15.93 1.73
C ALA A 348 -5.27 15.40 0.29
N ALA A 349 -4.07 15.52 -0.30
CA ALA A 349 -3.79 15.06 -1.66
C ALA A 349 -3.52 13.54 -1.76
N ALA A 350 -3.38 12.84 -0.63
CA ALA A 350 -3.15 11.39 -0.61
C ALA A 350 -4.27 10.62 -1.35
N ARG A 351 -3.89 9.63 -2.15
CA ARG A 351 -4.80 8.77 -2.90
C ARG A 351 -4.38 7.31 -2.73
N PRO A 352 -5.32 6.35 -2.63
CA PRO A 352 -4.99 4.94 -2.53
C PRO A 352 -4.14 4.46 -3.72
N GLY A 353 -3.28 3.48 -3.47
CA GLY A 353 -2.41 2.86 -4.45
C GLY A 353 -1.03 2.54 -3.88
N ILE A 354 -0.83 1.29 -3.44
CA ILE A 354 0.43 0.84 -2.83
C ILE A 354 1.63 1.01 -3.77
N ARG A 355 1.42 0.82 -5.08
CA ARG A 355 2.45 0.95 -6.13
C ARG A 355 2.51 2.33 -6.79
N ALA A 356 1.75 3.30 -6.28
CA ALA A 356 1.76 4.68 -6.75
C ALA A 356 2.81 5.55 -6.02
N GLY A 357 2.75 6.86 -6.23
CA GLY A 357 3.60 7.83 -5.53
C GLY A 357 5.10 7.58 -5.76
N ARG A 358 5.86 7.45 -4.66
CA ARG A 358 7.32 7.34 -4.71
C ARG A 358 7.82 6.18 -5.58
N LEU A 359 7.17 5.02 -5.55
CA LEU A 359 7.56 3.90 -6.39
C LEU A 359 7.39 4.26 -7.88
N GLN A 360 6.25 4.86 -8.23
CA GLN A 360 5.97 5.29 -9.58
C GLN A 360 6.99 6.32 -10.08
N ASP A 361 7.32 7.32 -9.25
CA ASP A 361 8.31 8.35 -9.57
C ASP A 361 9.68 7.73 -9.86
N LEU A 362 10.12 6.77 -9.03
CA LEU A 362 11.38 6.05 -9.22
C LEU A 362 11.38 5.17 -10.47
N VAL A 363 10.26 4.50 -10.78
CA VAL A 363 10.11 3.72 -12.02
C VAL A 363 10.23 4.62 -13.24
N ILE A 364 9.55 5.77 -13.24
CA ILE A 364 9.60 6.76 -14.33
C ILE A 364 11.03 7.30 -14.48
N GLN A 365 11.70 7.64 -13.38
CA GLN A 365 13.07 8.12 -13.40
C GLN A 365 14.04 7.06 -13.92
N ALA A 366 13.93 5.82 -13.45
CA ALA A 366 14.79 4.72 -13.91
C ALA A 366 14.56 4.37 -15.38
N LEU A 367 13.31 4.42 -15.85
CA LEU A 367 12.96 4.17 -17.25
C LEU A 367 13.47 5.28 -18.16
N SER A 368 13.22 6.55 -17.81
CA SER A 368 13.71 7.70 -18.59
C SER A 368 15.24 7.78 -18.64
N ALA A 369 15.92 7.35 -17.57
CA ALA A 369 17.37 7.23 -17.53
C ALA A 369 17.93 5.95 -18.20
N GLY A 370 17.08 5.10 -18.81
CA GLY A 370 17.49 3.87 -19.48
C GLY A 370 18.07 2.79 -18.55
N ARG A 371 17.85 2.89 -17.23
CA ARG A 371 18.32 1.91 -16.24
C ARG A 371 17.44 0.65 -16.17
N ILE A 372 16.19 0.77 -16.61
CA ILE A 372 15.24 -0.34 -16.74
C ILE A 372 14.50 -0.24 -18.08
N GLY A 373 14.01 -1.38 -18.59
CA GLY A 373 13.14 -1.43 -19.77
C GLY A 373 11.64 -1.44 -19.41
N GLY A 374 10.79 -1.26 -20.42
CA GLY A 374 9.32 -1.16 -20.23
C GLY A 374 8.65 -2.39 -19.61
N VAL A 375 9.24 -3.58 -19.74
CA VAL A 375 8.75 -4.81 -19.06
C VAL A 375 8.98 -4.72 -17.55
N ARG A 376 10.19 -4.33 -17.12
CA ARG A 376 10.51 -4.16 -15.70
C ARG A 376 9.69 -3.03 -15.08
N ALA A 377 9.50 -1.92 -15.80
CA ALA A 377 8.68 -0.81 -15.35
C ALA A 377 7.24 -1.26 -14.99
N ARG A 378 6.60 -2.02 -15.88
CA ARG A 378 5.25 -2.56 -15.63
C ARG A 378 5.22 -3.54 -14.47
N ARG A 379 6.22 -4.42 -14.35
CA ARG A 379 6.37 -5.32 -13.18
C ARG A 379 6.38 -4.53 -11.87
N TYR A 380 7.18 -3.46 -11.79
CA TYR A 380 7.23 -2.62 -10.59
C TYR A 380 5.92 -1.90 -10.30
N LEU A 381 5.12 -1.58 -11.32
CA LEU A 381 3.82 -0.93 -11.12
C LEU A 381 2.66 -1.91 -10.98
N GLY A 382 2.91 -3.23 -11.05
CA GLY A 382 1.86 -4.25 -11.02
C GLY A 382 0.93 -4.21 -12.24
N LEU A 383 1.42 -3.69 -13.37
CA LEU A 383 0.65 -3.53 -14.61
C LEU A 383 0.84 -4.73 -15.54
N ALA A 384 -0.19 -5.10 -16.30
CA ALA A 384 -0.04 -6.08 -17.37
C ALA A 384 0.82 -5.50 -18.50
N LEU A 385 1.47 -6.37 -19.28
CA LEU A 385 2.25 -5.92 -20.45
C LEU A 385 1.37 -5.16 -21.47
N SER A 386 0.10 -5.55 -21.58
CA SER A 386 -0.91 -4.90 -22.41
C SER A 386 -1.36 -3.53 -21.90
N ASP A 387 -1.01 -3.15 -20.67
CA ASP A 387 -1.43 -1.88 -20.11
C ASP A 387 -0.42 -0.78 -20.47
N PRO A 388 -0.88 0.45 -20.74
CA PRO A 388 0.02 1.58 -20.88
C PRO A 388 0.65 1.94 -19.53
N LEU A 389 1.88 2.47 -19.56
CA LEU A 389 2.45 3.10 -18.36
C LEU A 389 1.69 4.41 -18.03
N PRO A 390 1.69 4.85 -16.75
CA PRO A 390 1.11 6.13 -16.35
C PRO A 390 1.62 7.29 -17.21
N SER A 391 0.76 8.28 -17.43
CA SER A 391 1.15 9.47 -18.17
C SER A 391 2.08 10.32 -17.33
N ASP A 392 3.26 10.63 -17.86
CA ASP A 392 4.26 11.47 -17.20
C ASP A 392 5.04 12.28 -18.25
N PRO A 393 5.30 13.59 -18.02
CA PRO A 393 6.07 14.43 -18.95
C PRO A 393 7.48 13.92 -19.26
N ALA A 394 8.10 13.15 -18.36
CA ALA A 394 9.42 12.58 -18.55
C ALA A 394 9.43 11.35 -19.49
N LEU A 395 8.25 10.81 -19.85
CA LEU A 395 8.12 9.62 -20.70
C LEU A 395 7.53 9.92 -22.08
N ALA A 396 8.28 9.58 -23.12
CA ALA A 396 7.79 9.58 -24.49
C ALA A 396 6.61 8.61 -24.67
N GLU A 397 5.67 8.93 -25.57
CA GLU A 397 4.47 8.13 -25.83
C GLU A 397 4.81 6.67 -26.21
N ALA A 398 5.83 6.47 -27.05
CA ALA A 398 6.29 5.13 -27.44
C ALA A 398 6.79 4.28 -26.26
N ALA A 399 7.41 4.91 -25.25
CA ALA A 399 7.87 4.20 -24.05
C ALA A 399 6.71 3.78 -23.14
N ARG A 400 5.61 4.53 -23.17
CA ARG A 400 4.39 4.26 -22.40
C ARG A 400 3.47 3.25 -23.08
N ALA A 401 3.54 3.13 -24.40
CA ALA A 401 2.67 2.26 -25.18
C ALA A 401 2.68 0.80 -24.68
N PRO A 402 1.52 0.11 -24.69
CA PRO A 402 1.42 -1.32 -24.39
C PRO A 402 2.48 -2.18 -25.08
N ILE A 403 2.96 -3.20 -24.38
CA ILE A 403 3.84 -4.23 -24.91
C ILE A 403 2.96 -5.43 -25.28
N HIS A 404 2.77 -5.60 -26.58
CA HIS A 404 2.02 -6.72 -27.14
C HIS A 404 2.98 -7.76 -27.71
N THR A 405 2.65 -9.05 -27.53
CA THR A 405 3.35 -10.10 -28.27
C THR A 405 3.17 -9.88 -29.77
N PRO A 406 4.10 -10.35 -30.63
CA PRO A 406 3.91 -10.27 -32.07
C PRO A 406 2.57 -10.84 -32.55
N GLU A 407 2.10 -11.93 -31.96
CA GLU A 407 0.80 -12.55 -32.26
C GLU A 407 -0.36 -11.61 -31.89
N HIS A 408 -0.29 -10.97 -30.73
CA HIS A 408 -1.32 -10.01 -30.32
C HIS A 408 -1.28 -8.73 -31.17
N ARG A 409 -0.10 -8.28 -31.61
CA ARG A 409 0.00 -7.18 -32.59
C ARG A 409 -0.60 -7.58 -33.94
N ALA A 410 -0.41 -8.82 -34.37
CA ALA A 410 -1.05 -9.32 -35.57
C ALA A 410 -2.58 -9.39 -35.42
N LEU A 411 -3.08 -9.83 -34.26
CA LEU A 411 -4.50 -9.83 -33.93
C LEU A 411 -5.09 -8.41 -33.98
N LEU A 412 -4.43 -7.43 -33.34
CA LEU A 412 -4.87 -6.02 -33.35
C LEU A 412 -4.84 -5.40 -34.74
N ALA A 413 -3.78 -5.67 -35.51
CA ALA A 413 -3.67 -5.21 -36.90
C ALA A 413 -4.81 -5.79 -37.76
N ALA A 414 -5.10 -7.09 -37.62
CA ALA A 414 -6.21 -7.76 -38.27
C ALA A 414 -7.56 -7.17 -37.82
N GLN A 415 -7.78 -6.97 -36.53
CA GLN A 415 -9.03 -6.38 -36.01
C GLN A 415 -9.25 -4.98 -36.56
N ARG A 416 -8.21 -4.13 -36.58
CA ARG A 416 -8.29 -2.79 -37.18
C ARG A 416 -8.62 -2.86 -38.67
N TYR A 417 -7.98 -3.76 -39.42
CA TYR A 417 -8.26 -3.97 -40.84
C TYR A 417 -9.73 -4.34 -41.10
N LEU A 418 -10.32 -5.19 -40.24
CA LEU A 418 -11.73 -5.58 -40.29
C LEU A 418 -12.65 -4.40 -39.96
N THR A 419 -12.36 -3.65 -38.90
CA THR A 419 -13.21 -2.53 -38.44
C THR A 419 -13.25 -1.37 -39.44
N GLU A 420 -12.16 -1.13 -40.17
CA GLU A 420 -12.06 -0.04 -41.16
C GLU A 420 -12.77 -0.33 -42.50
N ARG A 421 -13.29 -1.55 -42.70
CA ARG A 421 -13.83 -2.01 -43.99
C ARG A 421 -15.27 -2.48 -43.89
N ALA A 422 -16.12 -1.95 -44.77
CA ALA A 422 -17.54 -2.25 -44.78
C ALA A 422 -17.83 -3.74 -45.07
N GLU A 423 -17.02 -4.41 -45.90
CA GLU A 423 -17.20 -5.83 -46.20
C GLU A 423 -17.03 -6.75 -44.97
N TYR A 424 -16.33 -6.29 -43.93
CA TYR A 424 -16.07 -7.02 -42.69
C TYR A 424 -16.86 -6.48 -41.49
N ALA A 425 -17.86 -5.62 -41.71
CA ALA A 425 -18.64 -5.02 -40.62
C ALA A 425 -19.26 -6.10 -39.71
N GLY A 426 -18.92 -6.07 -38.42
CA GLY A 426 -19.36 -7.06 -37.43
C GLY A 426 -18.53 -8.34 -37.36
N CYS A 427 -17.45 -8.45 -38.14
CA CYS A 427 -16.48 -9.55 -38.01
C CYS A 427 -15.42 -9.23 -36.94
N PHE A 428 -14.87 -10.28 -36.34
CA PHE A 428 -13.83 -10.18 -35.32
C PHE A 428 -12.59 -10.99 -35.72
N ALA A 429 -11.42 -10.51 -35.31
CA ALA A 429 -10.18 -11.26 -35.44
C ALA A 429 -10.17 -12.40 -34.40
N GLY A 430 -9.97 -13.63 -34.87
CA GLY A 430 -9.97 -14.85 -34.05
C GLY A 430 -8.56 -15.39 -33.82
N ALA A 431 -8.40 -16.71 -33.86
CA ALA A 431 -7.13 -17.39 -33.62
C ALA A 431 -5.99 -16.87 -34.53
N VAL A 432 -4.81 -16.70 -33.91
CA VAL A 432 -3.57 -16.33 -34.60
C VAL A 432 -2.65 -17.54 -34.70
N THR A 433 -2.20 -17.84 -35.92
CA THR A 433 -1.26 -18.92 -36.21
C THR A 433 0.03 -18.31 -36.79
N PRO A 434 1.21 -18.55 -36.19
CA PRO A 434 2.48 -18.12 -36.76
C PRO A 434 2.75 -18.81 -38.10
N GLU A 435 3.25 -18.05 -39.08
CA GLU A 435 3.72 -18.56 -40.37
C GLU A 435 5.17 -18.12 -40.64
N ARG A 436 5.80 -18.67 -41.67
CA ARG A 436 7.23 -18.43 -41.98
C ARG A 436 7.57 -16.94 -42.20
N ASP A 437 6.63 -16.17 -42.74
CA ASP A 437 6.80 -14.75 -43.10
C ASP A 437 5.81 -13.80 -42.39
N GLY A 438 5.22 -14.24 -41.26
CA GLY A 438 4.26 -13.44 -40.50
C GLY A 438 3.26 -14.30 -39.73
N TYR A 439 1.99 -13.95 -39.81
CA TYR A 439 0.90 -14.55 -39.05
C TYR A 439 -0.33 -14.75 -39.94
N ARG A 440 -1.08 -15.81 -39.69
CA ARG A 440 -2.44 -15.99 -40.19
C ARG A 440 -3.41 -15.71 -39.05
N VAL A 441 -4.43 -14.89 -39.29
CA VAL A 441 -5.47 -14.57 -38.31
C VAL A 441 -6.82 -15.03 -38.87
N SER A 442 -7.58 -15.84 -38.13
CA SER A 442 -8.92 -16.24 -38.57
C SER A 442 -9.90 -15.08 -38.46
N VAL A 443 -10.91 -15.05 -39.32
CA VAL A 443 -12.00 -14.06 -39.26
C VAL A 443 -13.25 -14.77 -38.76
N GLU A 444 -13.70 -14.37 -37.57
CA GLU A 444 -14.93 -14.87 -36.96
C GLU A 444 -16.10 -14.01 -37.40
N VAL A 445 -17.13 -14.68 -37.92
CA VAL A 445 -18.36 -14.04 -38.42
C VAL A 445 -19.51 -14.45 -37.49
N PRO A 446 -20.21 -13.51 -36.84
CA PRO A 446 -21.36 -13.83 -36.01
C PRO A 446 -22.42 -14.59 -36.83
N ALA A 447 -23.05 -15.59 -36.20
CA ALA A 447 -24.01 -16.48 -36.85
C ALA A 447 -25.16 -15.73 -37.55
N GLU A 448 -25.53 -14.56 -37.03
CA GLU A 448 -26.61 -13.70 -37.53
C GLU A 448 -26.28 -12.97 -38.85
N VAL A 449 -25.00 -12.92 -39.26
CA VAL A 449 -24.50 -12.15 -40.43
C VAL A 449 -24.07 -13.08 -41.59
N SER A 450 -24.14 -14.40 -41.38
CA SER A 450 -23.42 -15.44 -42.15
C SER A 450 -23.86 -15.63 -43.61
N ALA A 451 -25.06 -15.21 -44.01
CA ALA A 451 -25.69 -15.75 -45.23
C ALA A 451 -25.35 -15.06 -46.57
N SER A 452 -24.64 -13.93 -46.62
CA SER A 452 -24.53 -13.16 -47.89
C SER A 452 -23.22 -12.42 -48.18
N ARG A 453 -22.15 -12.57 -47.38
CA ARG A 453 -20.92 -11.76 -47.55
C ARG A 453 -19.73 -12.56 -48.08
N GLN A 454 -19.15 -12.09 -49.20
CA GLN A 454 -17.85 -12.52 -49.73
C GLN A 454 -16.70 -11.93 -48.91
N ALA A 455 -16.61 -12.30 -47.63
CA ALA A 455 -15.49 -11.91 -46.78
C ALA A 455 -14.47 -13.06 -46.67
N ALA A 456 -13.19 -12.74 -46.77
CA ALA A 456 -12.13 -13.73 -46.55
C ALA A 456 -12.24 -14.32 -45.12
N ARG A 457 -12.14 -15.66 -45.00
CA ARG A 457 -12.23 -16.36 -43.70
C ARG A 457 -10.94 -16.28 -42.88
N SER A 458 -9.87 -15.75 -43.46
CA SER A 458 -8.61 -15.49 -42.77
C SER A 458 -7.86 -14.33 -43.41
N LEU A 459 -7.06 -13.63 -42.61
CA LEU A 459 -6.15 -12.57 -43.01
C LEU A 459 -4.72 -13.05 -42.85
N ARG A 460 -3.82 -12.61 -43.73
CA ARG A 460 -2.37 -12.66 -43.51
C ARG A 460 -1.92 -11.34 -42.93
N VAL A 461 -1.04 -11.41 -41.96
CA VAL A 461 -0.39 -10.26 -41.33
C VAL A 461 1.11 -10.46 -41.44
N SER A 462 1.82 -9.56 -42.12
CA SER A 462 3.27 -9.67 -42.31
C SER A 462 4.03 -9.48 -40.99
N ALA A 463 5.33 -9.78 -40.97
CA ALA A 463 6.22 -9.46 -39.84
C ALA A 463 6.27 -7.94 -39.53
N ALA A 464 5.94 -7.09 -40.51
CA ALA A 464 5.78 -5.64 -40.34
C ALA A 464 4.37 -5.22 -39.92
N PHE A 465 3.48 -6.19 -39.64
CA PHE A 465 2.07 -6.00 -39.28
C PHE A 465 1.20 -5.34 -40.36
N GLU A 466 1.58 -5.50 -41.63
CA GLU A 466 0.73 -5.13 -42.76
C GLU A 466 -0.26 -6.26 -43.03
N VAL A 467 -1.53 -5.92 -43.29
CA VAL A 467 -2.62 -6.90 -43.37
C VAL A 467 -3.10 -7.03 -44.81
N SER A 468 -3.21 -8.27 -45.28
CA SER A 468 -3.79 -8.62 -46.58
C SER A 468 -4.78 -9.77 -46.44
N PRO A 469 -5.88 -9.79 -47.20
CA PRO A 469 -6.79 -10.94 -47.22
C PRO A 469 -6.04 -12.19 -47.71
N SER A 470 -6.23 -13.31 -47.02
CA SER A 470 -5.69 -14.58 -47.49
C SER A 470 -6.71 -15.17 -48.48
N ASP A 471 -6.56 -14.90 -49.77
CA ASP A 471 -7.58 -15.26 -50.76
C ASP A 471 -7.87 -16.77 -50.84
N ALA A 472 -9.14 -17.10 -50.58
CA ALA A 472 -10.01 -17.70 -51.59
C ALA A 472 -11.44 -17.20 -51.31
N VAL A 473 -11.91 -16.21 -52.07
CA VAL A 473 -13.35 -15.95 -52.19
C VAL A 473 -13.95 -17.21 -52.83
N VAL A 474 -14.64 -18.04 -52.05
CA VAL A 474 -15.41 -19.15 -52.60
C VAL A 474 -16.52 -18.53 -53.45
N ALA A 475 -16.33 -18.56 -54.78
CA ALA A 475 -17.37 -18.22 -55.72
C ALA A 475 -18.57 -19.14 -55.47
N ALA A 476 -19.74 -18.56 -55.23
CA ALA A 476 -20.98 -19.33 -55.17
C ALA A 476 -21.17 -20.09 -56.49
N PRO A 477 -21.57 -21.37 -56.46
CA PRO A 477 -21.82 -22.10 -57.69
C PRO A 477 -22.94 -21.40 -58.48
N PRO A 478 -22.84 -21.32 -59.82
CA PRO A 478 -23.91 -20.76 -60.64
C PRO A 478 -25.19 -21.59 -60.45
N ARG A 479 -26.31 -20.87 -60.38
CA ARG A 479 -27.65 -21.37 -60.06
C ARG A 479 -28.12 -22.55 -60.92
#